data_AF-A0A847YQ28-F1
#
_entry.id   AF-A0A847YQ28-F1
#
_cell.length_a   1.000
_cell.length_b   1.000
_cell.length_c   1.000
_cell.angle_alpha   90.00
_cell.angle_beta   90.00
_cell.angle_gamma   90.00
#
_symmetry.space_group_name_H-M   'P 1'
#
loop_
_entity.id
_entity.type
_entity.pdbx_description
1 polymer ?
#
loop_
_entity_poly.entity_id
_entity_poly.type
_entity_poly.pdbx_seq_one_letter_code
_entity_poly.pdbx_strand_id
1 'polypeptide(L)'
;MLKMKLKYTLSVLLSAIHLFQFAAVFATASSPWRDPPTVEFSGYHWQVKEGYGAPGQNRWSQENVRVDAEGRLHLRLNYKANGWYCAEIRSVEWFGYGSFLFHLIANPAQLDPQVVLGMFLYNELSQNEIDVEISRWGKDAGTNLHYSLHNCIGTVMAEDFLLNLSEGDFSTHRIDWLADRIVYSSQYGHRQDTRGLIFQKIVAASESEDTFLPNGKMRVHLNLWLFRGNAPDPDEDVEVIFRRFIYLSTGA
;
A
#
# COMPACT_ATOMS: atom_id res chain seq x y z
N MET A 1 -54.43 9.95 -72.98
CA MET A 1 -54.72 8.83 -72.06
C MET A 1 -53.41 8.22 -71.61
N LEU A 2 -53.07 8.46 -70.35
CA LEU A 2 -51.79 8.16 -69.68
C LEU A 2 -51.73 6.67 -69.29
N LYS A 3 -50.62 5.97 -69.57
CA LYS A 3 -50.31 4.64 -69.01
C LYS A 3 -48.99 4.73 -68.24
N MET A 4 -49.06 4.87 -66.92
CA MET A 4 -47.95 4.60 -66.00
C MET A 4 -48.00 3.14 -65.59
N LYS A 5 -46.90 2.39 -65.80
CA LYS A 5 -46.63 1.11 -65.11
C LYS A 5 -45.37 1.29 -64.28
N LEU A 6 -45.54 1.35 -62.97
CA LEU A 6 -44.48 1.39 -61.97
C LEU A 6 -44.05 -0.06 -61.70
N LYS A 7 -42.78 -0.39 -61.97
CA LYS A 7 -42.17 -1.68 -61.62
C LYS A 7 -41.39 -1.49 -60.32
N TYR A 8 -41.89 -2.02 -59.21
CA TYR A 8 -41.10 -2.19 -57.99
C TYR A 8 -40.27 -3.47 -58.12
N THR A 9 -38.95 -3.35 -58.01
CA THR A 9 -38.02 -4.48 -57.90
C THR A 9 -37.75 -4.70 -56.42
N LEU A 10 -38.01 -5.92 -55.94
CA LEU A 10 -37.81 -6.35 -54.55
C LEU A 10 -36.33 -6.68 -54.35
N SER A 11 -35.61 -5.86 -53.58
CA SER A 11 -34.25 -6.14 -53.15
C SER A 11 -34.26 -7.10 -51.95
N VAL A 12 -33.72 -8.31 -52.14
CA VAL A 12 -33.49 -9.30 -51.08
C VAL A 12 -32.17 -8.94 -50.38
N LEU A 13 -32.24 -8.61 -49.10
CA LEU A 13 -31.06 -8.45 -48.23
C LEU A 13 -30.61 -9.85 -47.77
N LEU A 14 -29.44 -10.33 -48.20
CA LEU A 14 -28.77 -11.46 -47.55
C LEU A 14 -27.91 -10.93 -46.40
N SER A 15 -28.25 -11.36 -45.18
CA SER A 15 -27.47 -11.15 -43.96
C SER A 15 -26.27 -12.11 -43.91
N ALA A 16 -25.06 -11.57 -43.90
CA ALA A 16 -23.85 -12.30 -43.55
C ALA A 16 -23.51 -12.03 -42.07
N ILE A 17 -23.75 -13.01 -41.21
CA ILE A 17 -23.32 -12.98 -39.81
C ILE A 17 -21.89 -13.52 -39.78
N HIS A 18 -20.91 -12.63 -39.65
CA HIS A 18 -19.55 -13.02 -39.29
C HIS A 18 -19.48 -13.23 -37.78
N LEU A 19 -19.44 -14.49 -37.33
CA LEU A 19 -19.01 -14.82 -35.97
C LEU A 19 -17.52 -14.50 -35.84
N PHE A 20 -17.20 -13.36 -35.23
CA PHE A 20 -15.89 -13.14 -34.62
C PHE A 20 -15.89 -13.89 -33.28
N GLN A 21 -15.21 -15.04 -33.23
CA GLN A 21 -14.82 -15.63 -31.95
C GLN A 21 -13.74 -14.74 -31.33
N PHE A 22 -14.13 -13.93 -30.34
CA PHE A 22 -13.16 -13.33 -29.42
C PHE A 22 -12.61 -14.46 -28.55
N ALA A 23 -11.41 -14.95 -28.86
CA ALA A 23 -10.61 -15.67 -27.88
C ALA A 23 -10.19 -14.64 -26.82
N ALA A 24 -10.79 -14.72 -25.63
CA ALA A 24 -10.30 -13.99 -24.48
C ALA A 24 -8.90 -14.52 -24.16
N VAL A 25 -7.86 -13.76 -24.51
CA VAL A 25 -6.53 -13.98 -23.99
C VAL A 25 -6.58 -13.58 -22.52
N PHE A 26 -6.78 -14.55 -21.64
CA PHE A 26 -6.48 -14.35 -20.23
C PHE A 26 -4.97 -14.22 -20.13
N ALA A 27 -4.46 -12.99 -20.14
CA ALA A 27 -3.14 -12.73 -19.61
C ALA A 27 -3.18 -13.16 -18.15
N THR A 28 -2.58 -14.30 -17.82
CA THR A 28 -2.32 -14.63 -16.42
C THR A 28 -1.35 -13.57 -15.96
N ALA A 29 -1.84 -12.55 -15.26
CA ALA A 29 -0.95 -11.65 -14.52
C ALA A 29 -0.16 -12.56 -13.58
N SER A 30 1.13 -12.75 -13.87
CA SER A 30 2.02 -13.39 -12.91
C SER A 30 1.90 -12.58 -11.64
N SER A 31 1.63 -13.25 -10.51
CA SER A 31 1.69 -12.60 -9.20
C SER A 31 2.97 -11.75 -9.15
N PRO A 32 2.92 -10.47 -8.73
CA PRO A 32 4.13 -9.64 -8.63
C PRO A 32 5.12 -10.18 -7.59
N TRP A 33 4.72 -11.26 -6.90
CA TRP A 33 5.48 -12.02 -5.91
C TRP A 33 5.87 -13.42 -6.38
N ARG A 34 5.88 -13.69 -7.69
CA ARG A 34 6.37 -14.96 -8.24
C ARG A 34 7.90 -14.90 -8.31
N ASP A 35 8.57 -15.80 -7.60
CA ASP A 35 10.03 -15.87 -7.47
C ASP A 35 10.68 -14.50 -7.14
N PRO A 36 10.21 -13.80 -6.09
CA PRO A 36 10.61 -12.43 -5.84
C PRO A 36 12.06 -12.36 -5.34
N PRO A 37 12.82 -11.33 -5.72
CA PRO A 37 14.08 -11.00 -5.08
C PRO A 37 13.89 -10.84 -3.58
N THR A 38 14.95 -11.05 -2.80
CA THR A 38 14.89 -10.88 -1.35
C THR A 38 15.97 -9.95 -0.82
N VAL A 39 15.67 -9.26 0.27
CA VAL A 39 16.62 -8.48 1.06
C VAL A 39 16.50 -8.87 2.52
N GLU A 40 17.59 -8.75 3.28
CA GLU A 40 17.59 -8.94 4.73
C GLU A 40 17.58 -7.59 5.43
N PHE A 41 16.55 -7.33 6.24
CA PHE A 41 16.42 -6.10 7.01
C PHE A 41 15.89 -6.40 8.40
N SER A 42 16.56 -5.81 9.42
CA SER A 42 16.22 -5.99 10.84
C SER A 42 16.18 -7.45 11.31
N GLY A 43 16.93 -8.34 10.66
CA GLY A 43 17.00 -9.78 10.98
C GLY A 43 15.85 -10.61 10.39
N TYR A 44 15.09 -10.06 9.46
CA TYR A 44 14.01 -10.74 8.73
C TYR A 44 14.29 -10.76 7.23
N HIS A 45 13.71 -11.74 6.55
CA HIS A 45 13.76 -11.83 5.09
C HIS A 45 12.54 -11.15 4.48
N TRP A 46 12.78 -10.32 3.47
CA TRP A 46 11.73 -9.56 2.80
C TRP A 46 11.72 -9.89 1.32
N GLN A 47 10.55 -10.24 0.80
CA GLN A 47 10.31 -10.36 -0.64
C GLN A 47 10.14 -8.96 -1.22
N VAL A 48 10.74 -8.71 -2.37
CA VAL A 48 10.66 -7.43 -3.09
C VAL A 48 9.68 -7.55 -4.25
N LYS A 49 8.78 -6.57 -4.36
CA LYS A 49 7.76 -6.53 -5.41
C LYS A 49 8.36 -6.02 -6.72
N GLU A 50 7.94 -6.63 -7.82
CA GLU A 50 8.37 -6.28 -9.17
C GLU A 50 7.19 -6.17 -10.15
N GLY A 51 7.39 -5.44 -11.24
CA GLY A 51 6.44 -5.36 -12.35
C GLY A 51 5.43 -4.21 -12.25
N TYR A 52 4.16 -4.46 -12.55
CA TYR A 52 3.12 -3.43 -12.60
C TYR A 52 1.86 -3.90 -11.89
N GLY A 53 1.27 -3.06 -11.04
CA GLY A 53 0.04 -3.43 -10.33
C GLY A 53 -0.37 -2.49 -9.22
N ALA A 54 -1.30 -2.96 -8.38
CA ALA A 54 -1.82 -2.22 -7.25
C ALA A 54 -0.77 -2.00 -6.14
N PRO A 55 -0.95 -1.00 -5.26
CA PRO A 55 -1.94 0.08 -5.36
C PRO A 55 -1.59 1.09 -6.47
N GLY A 56 -2.60 1.85 -6.89
CA GLY A 56 -2.41 3.02 -7.77
C GLY A 56 -2.00 2.74 -9.22
N GLN A 57 -1.95 1.46 -9.64
CA GLN A 57 -1.44 1.07 -10.97
C GLN A 57 0.00 1.55 -11.19
N ASN A 58 0.86 1.25 -10.21
CA ASN A 58 2.25 1.66 -10.20
C ASN A 58 3.17 0.62 -10.84
N ARG A 59 4.34 1.09 -11.29
CA ARG A 59 5.48 0.23 -11.65
C ARG A 59 6.33 0.01 -10.41
N TRP A 60 6.73 -1.21 -10.14
CA TRP A 60 7.55 -1.63 -9.01
C TRP A 60 8.91 -2.06 -9.53
N SER A 61 9.97 -1.78 -8.78
CA SER A 61 11.34 -2.13 -9.16
C SER A 61 12.16 -2.48 -7.94
N GLN A 62 12.85 -3.61 -7.96
CA GLN A 62 13.75 -4.06 -6.90
C GLN A 62 14.91 -3.09 -6.67
N GLU A 63 15.34 -2.38 -7.72
CA GLU A 63 16.42 -1.38 -7.62
C GLU A 63 16.07 -0.22 -6.67
N ASN A 64 14.78 -0.06 -6.36
CA ASN A 64 14.28 0.97 -5.45
C ASN A 64 14.19 0.47 -3.99
N VAL A 65 14.70 -0.73 -3.73
CA VAL A 65 14.80 -1.34 -2.40
C VAL A 65 16.26 -1.68 -2.14
N ARG A 66 16.85 -1.07 -1.11
CA ARG A 66 18.23 -1.35 -0.73
C ARG A 66 18.39 -1.36 0.78
N VAL A 67 19.26 -2.22 1.30
CA VAL A 67 19.75 -2.14 2.68
C VAL A 67 21.18 -1.62 2.64
N ASP A 68 21.47 -0.59 3.43
CA ASP A 68 22.80 0.04 3.47
C ASP A 68 23.80 -0.69 4.39
N ALA A 69 25.02 -0.16 4.47
CA ALA A 69 26.08 -0.77 5.27
C ALA A 69 25.80 -0.68 6.78
N GLU A 70 24.95 0.27 7.19
CA GLU A 70 24.48 0.45 8.56
C GLU A 70 23.25 -0.42 8.89
N GLY A 71 22.76 -1.19 7.91
CA GLY A 71 21.60 -2.08 8.06
C GLY A 71 20.25 -1.38 7.99
N ARG A 72 20.18 -0.15 7.46
CA ARG A 72 18.95 0.62 7.24
C ARG A 72 18.34 0.27 5.89
N LEU A 73 17.02 0.17 5.84
CA LEU A 73 16.27 -0.07 4.60
C LEU A 73 15.94 1.27 3.94
N HIS A 74 16.25 1.38 2.66
CA HIS A 74 15.92 2.49 1.78
C HIS A 74 14.81 2.06 0.83
N LEU A 75 13.73 2.83 0.78
CA LEU A 75 12.70 2.74 -0.24
C LEU A 75 12.71 4.02 -1.06
N ARG A 76 12.72 3.90 -2.39
CA ARG A 76 12.86 5.03 -3.31
C ARG A 76 11.76 5.10 -4.36
N LEU A 77 11.43 6.31 -4.75
CA LEU A 77 10.76 6.62 -6.00
C LEU A 77 11.80 7.22 -6.94
N ASN A 78 11.83 6.74 -8.18
CA ASN A 78 12.68 7.34 -9.20
C ASN A 78 12.04 7.30 -10.59
N TYR A 79 12.42 8.28 -11.39
CA TYR A 79 12.06 8.32 -12.80
C TYR A 79 13.10 7.57 -13.63
N LYS A 80 12.65 6.60 -14.44
CA LYS A 80 13.46 5.91 -15.45
C LYS A 80 12.88 6.17 -16.83
N ALA A 81 13.53 5.66 -17.88
CA ALA A 81 13.14 5.91 -19.28
C ALA A 81 11.65 5.67 -19.61
N ASN A 82 10.95 4.81 -18.86
CA ASN A 82 9.55 4.45 -19.10
C ASN A 82 8.58 4.94 -18.01
N GLY A 83 9.00 5.88 -17.16
CA GLY A 83 8.17 6.50 -16.12
C GLY A 83 8.70 6.28 -14.69
N TRP A 84 7.86 6.66 -13.72
CA TRP A 84 8.14 6.50 -12.30
C TRP A 84 8.04 5.03 -11.85
N TYR A 85 8.98 4.65 -10.98
CA TYR A 85 9.02 3.35 -10.31
C TYR A 85 8.94 3.52 -8.80
N CYS A 86 8.20 2.61 -8.18
CA CYS A 86 7.88 2.54 -6.76
C CYS A 86 8.63 1.39 -6.10
N ALA A 87 8.55 1.33 -4.77
CA ALA A 87 9.17 0.30 -3.96
C ALA A 87 8.13 -0.36 -3.05
N GLU A 88 8.15 -1.69 -2.97
CA GLU A 88 7.36 -2.42 -1.98
C GLU A 88 8.09 -3.70 -1.59
N ILE A 89 8.08 -3.99 -0.29
CA ILE A 89 8.52 -5.25 0.26
C ILE A 89 7.46 -5.84 1.18
N ARG A 90 7.49 -7.16 1.34
CA ARG A 90 6.71 -7.86 2.37
C ARG A 90 7.55 -8.90 3.09
N SER A 91 7.28 -9.13 4.36
CA SER A 91 7.97 -10.17 5.13
C SER A 91 7.72 -11.56 4.52
N VAL A 92 8.72 -12.43 4.59
CA VAL A 92 8.52 -13.86 4.33
C VAL A 92 7.74 -14.47 5.50
N GLU A 93 8.05 -14.02 6.71
CA GLU A 93 7.46 -14.48 7.95
C GLU A 93 6.02 -13.97 8.12
N TRP A 94 5.20 -14.80 8.75
CA TRP A 94 3.84 -14.50 9.15
C TRP A 94 3.79 -14.29 10.66
N PHE A 95 3.28 -13.13 11.08
CA PHE A 95 3.24 -12.71 12.47
C PHE A 95 1.84 -12.85 13.04
N GLY A 96 1.72 -13.23 14.31
CA GLY A 96 0.47 -13.15 15.07
C GLY A 96 0.40 -11.87 15.89
N TYR A 97 -0.41 -11.89 16.94
CA TYR A 97 -0.53 -10.77 17.89
C TYR A 97 0.84 -10.32 18.45
N GLY A 98 0.95 -9.02 18.66
CA GLY A 98 2.18 -8.38 19.11
C GLY A 98 2.24 -6.89 18.76
N SER A 99 3.37 -6.29 19.13
CA SER A 99 3.70 -4.91 18.80
C SER A 99 4.61 -4.86 17.59
N PHE A 100 4.20 -4.12 16.57
CA PHE A 100 4.95 -3.88 15.34
C PHE A 100 5.40 -2.43 15.34
N LEU A 101 6.70 -2.18 15.40
CA LEU A 101 7.27 -0.84 15.45
C LEU A 101 8.14 -0.58 14.22
N PHE A 102 7.94 0.60 13.64
CA PHE A 102 8.64 1.08 12.46
C PHE A 102 9.42 2.34 12.84
N HIS A 103 10.75 2.25 12.88
CA HIS A 103 11.64 3.38 13.13
C HIS A 103 11.96 4.07 11.81
N LEU A 104 11.25 5.17 11.53
CA LEU A 104 11.31 5.91 10.28
C LEU A 104 12.31 7.07 10.39
N ILE A 105 13.05 7.29 9.30
CA ILE A 105 13.88 8.46 9.03
C ILE A 105 13.33 9.10 7.76
N ALA A 106 12.45 10.08 7.95
CA ALA A 106 11.85 10.90 6.91
C ALA A 106 11.20 12.10 7.60
N ASN A 107 11.01 13.20 6.86
CA ASN A 107 10.12 14.26 7.31
C ASN A 107 8.75 14.10 6.65
N PRO A 108 7.74 13.53 7.34
CA PRO A 108 6.41 13.28 6.77
C PRO A 108 5.70 14.53 6.25
N ALA A 109 6.02 15.70 6.80
CA ALA A 109 5.45 16.97 6.37
C ALA A 109 6.04 17.48 5.05
N GLN A 110 7.20 16.96 4.63
CA GLN A 110 7.88 17.33 3.39
C GLN A 110 7.65 16.32 2.26
N LEU A 111 6.92 15.23 2.51
CA LEU A 111 6.54 14.32 1.43
C LEU A 111 5.60 15.05 0.47
N ASP A 112 5.91 14.92 -0.82
CA ASP A 112 5.07 15.42 -1.90
C ASP A 112 3.62 14.88 -1.78
N PRO A 113 2.58 15.65 -2.13
CA PRO A 113 1.20 15.21 -1.98
C PRO A 113 0.86 13.88 -2.63
N GLN A 114 1.52 13.51 -3.74
CA GLN A 114 1.28 12.26 -4.46
C GLN A 114 1.96 11.07 -3.82
N VAL A 115 2.91 11.28 -2.89
CA VAL A 115 3.66 10.19 -2.28
C VAL A 115 2.84 9.55 -1.17
N VAL A 116 2.77 8.22 -1.20
CA VAL A 116 2.18 7.39 -0.16
C VAL A 116 3.23 6.46 0.40
N LEU A 117 3.50 6.59 1.70
CA LEU A 117 4.31 5.65 2.47
C LEU A 117 3.40 4.78 3.32
N GLY A 118 3.36 3.48 3.06
CA GLY A 118 2.58 2.51 3.82
C GLY A 118 3.44 1.66 4.75
N MET A 119 2.98 1.51 5.99
CA MET A 119 3.50 0.56 6.98
C MET A 119 2.31 -0.25 7.51
N PHE A 120 2.16 -1.49 7.06
CA PHE A 120 0.90 -2.20 7.27
C PHE A 120 1.06 -3.69 7.48
N LEU A 121 0.03 -4.27 8.09
CA LEU A 121 -0.14 -5.72 8.24
C LEU A 121 -1.19 -6.17 7.25
N TYR A 122 -0.92 -7.23 6.49
CA TYR A 122 -1.85 -7.72 5.49
C TYR A 122 -1.91 -9.26 5.43
N ASN A 123 -3.12 -9.78 5.21
CA ASN A 123 -3.34 -11.17 4.86
C ASN A 123 -4.17 -11.24 3.57
N GLU A 124 -3.56 -11.74 2.49
CA GLU A 124 -4.18 -11.83 1.18
C GLU A 124 -5.42 -12.74 1.14
N LEU A 125 -5.52 -13.73 2.03
CA LEU A 125 -6.61 -14.69 2.05
C LEU A 125 -7.83 -14.15 2.78
N SER A 126 -7.62 -13.54 3.95
CA SER A 126 -8.70 -12.98 4.75
C SER A 126 -9.04 -11.53 4.38
N GLN A 127 -8.18 -10.87 3.60
CA GLN A 127 -8.25 -9.44 3.28
C GLN A 127 -8.28 -8.55 4.53
N ASN A 128 -7.67 -9.03 5.62
CA ASN A 128 -7.49 -8.23 6.81
C ASN A 128 -6.29 -7.32 6.60
N GLU A 129 -6.44 -6.04 6.95
CA GLU A 129 -5.41 -5.02 6.77
C GLU A 129 -5.42 -4.05 7.95
N ILE A 130 -4.24 -3.74 8.47
CA ILE A 130 -4.03 -2.78 9.55
C ILE A 130 -2.96 -1.80 9.09
N ASP A 131 -3.34 -0.56 8.83
CA ASP A 131 -2.49 0.40 8.14
C ASP A 131 -2.05 1.57 9.01
N VAL A 132 -0.79 1.93 8.84
CA VAL A 132 -0.32 3.29 9.09
C VAL A 132 0.23 3.83 7.77
N GLU A 133 -0.45 4.81 7.20
CA GLU A 133 -0.02 5.46 5.96
C GLU A 133 0.32 6.93 6.19
N ILE A 134 1.37 7.40 5.51
CA ILE A 134 1.74 8.81 5.47
C ILE A 134 1.57 9.30 4.04
N SER A 135 0.62 10.21 3.84
CA SER A 135 0.26 10.76 2.52
C SER A 135 -0.73 11.91 2.64
N ARG A 136 -0.63 12.92 1.76
CA ARG A 136 -1.70 13.91 1.57
C ARG A 136 -2.69 13.54 0.47
N TRP A 137 -2.52 12.39 -0.17
CA TRP A 137 -3.45 11.85 -1.17
C TRP A 137 -3.74 12.83 -2.32
N GLY A 138 -2.70 13.50 -2.79
CA GLY A 138 -2.74 14.50 -3.85
C GLY A 138 -3.30 15.87 -3.43
N LYS A 139 -3.50 16.12 -2.13
CA LYS A 139 -3.98 17.42 -1.62
C LYS A 139 -2.81 18.32 -1.21
N ASP A 140 -2.85 19.58 -1.64
CA ASP A 140 -1.79 20.56 -1.33
C ASP A 140 -1.65 20.85 0.16
N ALA A 141 -2.72 20.67 0.94
CA ALA A 141 -2.73 20.86 2.39
C ALA A 141 -3.72 19.92 3.07
N GLY A 142 -3.55 19.72 4.38
CA GLY A 142 -4.43 18.90 5.20
C GLY A 142 -3.65 17.89 6.03
N THR A 143 -4.38 16.89 6.52
CA THR A 143 -3.83 15.74 7.22
C THR A 143 -2.93 14.91 6.31
N ASN A 144 -1.94 14.26 6.91
CA ASN A 144 -0.91 13.49 6.20
C ASN A 144 -0.58 12.16 6.88
N LEU A 145 -1.31 11.77 7.92
CA LEU A 145 -1.20 10.48 8.59
C LEU A 145 -2.58 9.83 8.61
N HIS A 146 -2.67 8.60 8.10
CA HIS A 146 -3.89 7.81 8.04
C HIS A 146 -3.70 6.53 8.87
N TYR A 147 -4.63 6.27 9.78
CA TYR A 147 -4.78 4.95 10.37
C TYR A 147 -6.03 4.31 9.81
N SER A 148 -5.90 3.10 9.26
CA SER A 148 -7.05 2.33 8.79
C SER A 148 -7.02 0.88 9.24
N LEU A 149 -8.22 0.33 9.30
CA LEU A 149 -8.50 -1.06 9.61
C LEU A 149 -9.48 -1.57 8.55
N HIS A 150 -9.08 -2.60 7.83
CA HIS A 150 -9.92 -3.28 6.85
C HIS A 150 -10.07 -4.76 7.19
N ASN A 151 -11.20 -5.31 6.76
CA ASN A 151 -11.47 -6.73 6.74
C ASN A 151 -12.15 -7.09 5.40
N CYS A 152 -12.59 -8.34 5.25
CA CYS A 152 -13.20 -8.83 4.02
C CYS A 152 -14.52 -8.14 3.61
N ILE A 153 -15.17 -7.37 4.49
CA ILE A 153 -16.39 -6.63 4.16
C ILE A 153 -16.12 -5.15 3.84
N GLY A 154 -14.92 -4.65 4.16
CA GLY A 154 -14.50 -3.28 3.82
C GLY A 154 -13.76 -2.58 4.95
N THR A 155 -13.85 -1.25 4.95
CA THR A 155 -13.23 -0.39 5.96
C THR A 155 -14.03 -0.43 7.26
N VAL A 156 -13.40 -0.91 8.33
CA VAL A 156 -13.94 -0.92 9.69
C VAL A 156 -13.71 0.42 10.39
N MET A 157 -12.50 0.96 10.21
CA MET A 157 -12.08 2.21 10.83
C MET A 157 -11.10 2.94 9.91
N ALA A 158 -11.24 4.25 9.84
CA ALA A 158 -10.31 5.14 9.16
C ALA A 158 -10.27 6.47 9.90
N GLU A 159 -9.08 6.98 10.23
CA GLU A 159 -8.92 8.26 10.89
C GLU A 159 -7.66 8.99 10.43
N ASP A 160 -7.83 10.29 10.17
CA ASP A 160 -6.80 11.17 9.62
C ASP A 160 -6.24 12.11 10.69
N PHE A 161 -4.92 12.30 10.68
CA PHE A 161 -4.20 13.18 11.59
C PHE A 161 -3.20 14.07 10.83
N LEU A 162 -2.88 15.23 11.42
CA LEU A 162 -1.81 16.08 10.94
C LEU A 162 -0.51 15.74 11.67
N LEU A 163 0.32 14.91 11.05
CA LEU A 163 1.66 14.60 11.52
C LEU A 163 2.65 15.69 11.11
N ASN A 164 3.10 16.45 12.10
CA ASN A 164 4.16 17.42 11.96
C ASN A 164 5.31 17.06 12.92
N LEU A 165 6.50 16.85 12.39
CA LEU A 165 7.69 16.65 13.21
C LEU A 165 8.39 17.99 13.41
N SER A 166 8.16 18.63 14.56
CA SER A 166 8.82 19.91 14.90
C SER A 166 10.29 19.76 15.26
N GLU A 167 10.75 18.55 15.56
CA GLU A 167 12.09 18.23 16.06
C GLU A 167 12.72 17.07 15.26
N GLY A 168 13.28 17.38 14.09
CA GLY A 168 14.02 16.43 13.25
C GLY A 168 13.14 15.45 12.47
N ASP A 169 13.80 14.44 11.88
CA ASP A 169 13.18 13.55 10.88
C ASP A 169 13.02 12.12 11.38
N PHE A 170 13.06 11.91 12.70
CA PHE A 170 12.97 10.58 13.30
C PHE A 170 11.60 10.40 13.97
N SER A 171 10.90 9.34 13.59
CA SER A 171 9.63 8.95 14.22
C SER A 171 9.55 7.44 14.44
N THR A 172 8.65 7.07 15.35
CA THR A 172 8.22 5.68 15.53
C THR A 172 6.75 5.60 15.21
N HIS A 173 6.39 4.71 14.29
CA HIS A 173 5.01 4.31 14.04
C HIS A 173 4.79 2.91 14.56
N ARG A 174 3.69 2.68 15.27
CA ARG A 174 3.45 1.43 15.99
C ARG A 174 2.02 0.95 15.82
N ILE A 175 1.90 -0.36 15.63
CA ILE A 175 0.65 -1.11 15.67
C ILE A 175 0.79 -2.13 16.80
N ASP A 176 0.01 -1.99 17.86
CA ASP A 176 -0.22 -3.06 18.84
C ASP A 176 -1.46 -3.84 18.42
N TRP A 177 -1.24 -5.01 17.84
CA TRP A 177 -2.31 -5.91 17.44
C TRP A 177 -2.52 -6.96 18.52
N LEU A 178 -3.65 -6.86 19.22
CA LEU A 178 -4.06 -7.74 20.31
C LEU A 178 -5.37 -8.45 19.94
N ALA A 179 -5.70 -9.50 20.69
CA ALA A 179 -6.92 -10.28 20.45
C ALA A 179 -8.21 -9.46 20.61
N ASP A 180 -8.21 -8.45 21.48
CA ASP A 180 -9.39 -7.67 21.85
C ASP A 180 -9.34 -6.21 21.37
N ARG A 181 -8.20 -5.75 20.86
CA ARG A 181 -8.02 -4.37 20.39
C ARG A 181 -6.83 -4.21 19.47
N ILE A 182 -6.85 -3.12 18.71
CA ILE A 182 -5.69 -2.57 18.00
C ILE A 182 -5.38 -1.21 18.60
N VAL A 183 -4.11 -0.94 18.87
CA VAL A 183 -3.63 0.40 19.25
C VAL A 183 -2.64 0.90 18.23
N TYR A 184 -2.96 2.02 17.58
CA TYR A 184 -2.06 2.75 16.72
C TYR A 184 -1.37 3.83 17.54
N SER A 185 -0.08 4.05 17.31
CA SER A 185 0.60 5.22 17.86
C SER A 185 1.71 5.73 16.95
N SER A 186 1.86 7.05 16.90
CA SER A 186 2.98 7.75 16.25
C SER A 186 3.71 8.60 17.29
N GLN A 187 5.04 8.56 17.30
CA GLN A 187 5.88 9.12 18.35
C GLN A 187 7.12 9.82 17.79
N TYR A 188 7.62 10.83 18.50
CA TYR A 188 8.90 11.48 18.21
C TYR A 188 10.09 10.57 18.51
N GLY A 189 11.03 10.51 17.58
CA GLY A 189 12.27 9.74 17.67
C GLY A 189 12.07 8.24 17.52
N HIS A 190 13.18 7.52 17.52
CA HIS A 190 13.20 6.05 17.53
C HIS A 190 13.07 5.53 18.96
N ARG A 191 11.88 5.05 19.33
CA ARG A 191 11.53 4.62 20.69
C ARG A 191 10.84 3.26 20.68
N GLN A 192 10.90 2.57 21.82
CA GLN A 192 10.08 1.38 22.08
C GLN A 192 9.13 1.60 23.27
N ASP A 193 9.39 2.62 24.09
CA ASP A 193 8.50 3.06 25.16
C ASP A 193 7.37 3.94 24.62
N THR A 194 6.50 4.43 25.50
CA THR A 194 5.33 5.26 25.15
C THR A 194 5.60 6.76 25.21
N ARG A 195 6.85 7.20 25.44
CA ARG A 195 7.18 8.63 25.52
C ARG A 195 7.19 9.27 24.14
N GLY A 196 7.06 10.60 24.11
CA GLY A 196 7.07 11.38 22.87
C GLY A 196 5.87 11.09 21.97
N LEU A 197 4.73 10.67 22.53
CA LEU A 197 3.50 10.41 21.80
C LEU A 197 3.01 11.66 21.06
N ILE A 198 2.70 11.49 19.78
CA ILE A 198 2.09 12.51 18.92
C ILE A 198 0.59 12.21 18.80
N PHE A 199 0.26 10.99 18.35
CA PHE A 199 -1.12 10.53 18.18
C PHE A 199 -1.27 9.09 18.67
N GLN A 200 -2.47 8.77 19.17
CA GLN A 200 -2.88 7.42 19.49
C GLN A 200 -4.34 7.20 19.09
N LYS A 201 -4.63 6.00 18.57
CA LYS A 201 -5.99 5.52 18.37
C LYS A 201 -6.13 4.11 18.92
N ILE A 202 -7.22 3.84 19.61
CA ILE A 202 -7.60 2.51 20.08
C ILE A 202 -8.85 2.09 19.32
N VAL A 203 -8.83 0.89 18.75
CA VAL A 203 -9.99 0.22 18.16
C VAL A 203 -10.23 -1.05 18.95
N ALA A 204 -11.33 -1.09 19.71
CA ALA A 204 -11.70 -2.26 20.50
C ALA A 204 -12.58 -3.20 19.67
N ALA A 205 -12.56 -4.49 20.02
CA ALA A 205 -13.51 -5.44 19.48
C ALA A 205 -14.94 -5.01 19.85
N SER A 206 -15.86 -5.19 18.93
CA SER A 206 -17.29 -4.97 19.14
C SER A 206 -18.06 -6.25 18.80
N GLU A 207 -19.25 -6.40 19.38
CA GLU A 207 -20.14 -7.53 19.13
C GLU A 207 -20.78 -7.50 17.74
N SER A 208 -20.68 -6.38 17.02
CA SER A 208 -21.12 -6.28 15.63
C SER A 208 -20.18 -7.05 14.71
N GLU A 209 -20.76 -7.93 13.88
CA GLU A 209 -20.05 -8.69 12.84
C GLU A 209 -19.25 -7.78 11.90
N ASP A 210 -19.71 -6.54 11.69
CA ASP A 210 -19.06 -5.58 10.79
C ASP A 210 -17.76 -4.99 11.35
N THR A 211 -17.49 -5.21 12.64
CA THR A 211 -16.39 -4.60 13.38
C THR A 211 -15.42 -5.63 13.96
N PHE A 212 -15.49 -6.87 13.49
CA PHE A 212 -14.58 -7.91 13.95
C PHE A 212 -13.12 -7.55 13.63
N LEU A 213 -12.27 -7.63 14.66
CA LEU A 213 -10.85 -7.33 14.53
C LEU A 213 -10.11 -8.48 13.81
N PRO A 214 -9.10 -8.19 13.00
CA PRO A 214 -8.23 -9.20 12.40
C PRO A 214 -7.75 -10.25 13.41
N ASN A 215 -7.78 -11.51 12.98
CA ASN A 215 -7.27 -12.65 13.73
C ASN A 215 -6.25 -13.45 12.88
N GLY A 216 -5.64 -14.45 13.50
CA GLY A 216 -4.73 -15.37 12.81
C GLY A 216 -3.34 -14.77 12.63
N LYS A 217 -2.83 -14.79 11.41
CA LYS A 217 -1.50 -14.26 11.08
C LYS A 217 -1.56 -13.33 9.88
N MET A 218 -0.69 -12.32 9.87
CA MET A 218 -0.51 -11.38 8.77
C MET A 218 0.97 -11.19 8.47
N ARG A 219 1.27 -10.74 7.26
CA ARG A 219 2.61 -10.28 6.89
C ARG A 219 2.74 -8.81 7.10
N VAL A 220 3.97 -8.36 7.31
CA VAL A 220 4.29 -6.93 7.33
C VAL A 220 4.63 -6.51 5.91
N HIS A 221 4.08 -5.40 5.47
CA HIS A 221 4.39 -4.78 4.20
C HIS A 221 4.88 -3.35 4.44
N LEU A 222 5.85 -2.94 3.61
CA LEU A 222 6.38 -1.59 3.57
C LEU A 222 6.40 -1.16 2.11
N ASN A 223 5.77 -0.03 1.78
CA ASN A 223 5.79 0.50 0.42
C ASN A 223 5.99 2.02 0.38
N LEU A 224 6.51 2.47 -0.75
CA LEU A 224 6.57 3.88 -1.13
C LEU A 224 6.07 3.95 -2.57
N TRP A 225 4.94 4.62 -2.80
CA TRP A 225 4.24 4.61 -4.07
C TRP A 225 3.56 5.93 -4.41
N LEU A 226 3.12 6.06 -5.67
CA LEU A 226 2.48 7.27 -6.19
C LEU A 226 0.97 7.15 -6.28
N PHE A 227 0.26 8.07 -5.65
CA PHE A 227 -1.18 8.17 -5.69
C PHE A 227 -1.65 8.38 -7.13
N ARG A 228 -2.44 7.42 -7.64
CA ARG A 228 -2.90 7.36 -9.04
C ARG A 228 -1.78 7.33 -10.09
N GLY A 229 -0.54 7.02 -9.67
CA GLY A 229 0.63 7.05 -10.55
C GLY A 229 1.07 8.45 -10.96
N ASN A 230 0.56 9.49 -10.31
CA ASN A 230 0.95 10.88 -10.59
C ASN A 230 2.36 11.15 -10.09
N ALA A 231 3.15 11.87 -10.89
CA ALA A 231 4.50 12.27 -10.51
C ALA A 231 4.51 13.24 -9.31
N PRO A 232 5.56 13.20 -8.47
CA PRO A 232 5.80 14.24 -7.47
C PRO A 232 6.18 15.58 -8.13
N ASP A 233 5.99 16.69 -7.42
CA ASP A 233 6.38 18.04 -7.83
C ASP A 233 7.31 18.69 -6.78
N PRO A 234 8.58 18.99 -7.11
CA PRO A 234 9.20 18.80 -8.43
C PRO A 234 9.39 17.32 -8.79
N ASP A 235 9.60 17.05 -10.08
CA ASP A 235 9.89 15.72 -10.65
C ASP A 235 11.27 15.18 -10.16
N GLU A 236 11.41 14.97 -8.85
CA GLU A 236 12.62 14.54 -8.17
C GLU A 236 12.44 13.22 -7.43
N ASP A 237 13.53 12.46 -7.35
CA ASP A 237 13.55 11.19 -6.62
C ASP A 237 13.17 11.40 -5.14
N VAL A 238 12.30 10.55 -4.63
CA VAL A 238 11.90 10.56 -3.21
C VAL A 238 12.50 9.35 -2.52
N GLU A 239 13.06 9.54 -1.33
CA GLU A 239 13.59 8.44 -0.52
C GLU A 239 13.07 8.53 0.90
N VAL A 240 12.70 7.38 1.46
CA VAL A 240 12.45 7.21 2.89
C VAL A 240 13.30 6.08 3.42
N ILE A 241 13.75 6.22 4.65
CA ILE A 241 14.66 5.26 5.27
C ILE A 241 14.03 4.68 6.52
N PHE A 242 13.94 3.35 6.62
CA PHE A 242 13.62 2.66 7.86
C PHE A 242 14.91 2.25 8.55
N ARG A 243 15.13 2.77 9.75
CA ARG A 243 16.27 2.36 10.56
C ARG A 243 16.10 0.93 11.08
N ARG A 244 14.88 0.60 11.51
CA ARG A 244 14.58 -0.71 12.09
C ARG A 244 13.10 -1.05 12.01
N PHE A 245 12.81 -2.33 11.80
CA PHE A 245 11.54 -2.96 12.10
C PHE A 245 11.70 -3.81 13.36
N ILE A 246 10.74 -3.71 14.29
CA ILE A 246 10.77 -4.45 15.54
C ILE A 246 9.40 -5.12 15.73
N TYR A 247 9.42 -6.43 15.95
CA TYR A 247 8.25 -7.19 16.38
C TYR A 247 8.46 -7.70 17.80
N LEU A 248 7.52 -7.39 18.70
CA LEU A 248 7.47 -7.89 20.07
C LEU A 248 6.21 -8.75 20.20
N SER A 249 6.39 -10.07 20.19
CA SER A 249 5.26 -10.99 20.41
C SER A 249 4.66 -10.80 21.80
N THR A 250 3.33 -10.87 21.90
CA THR A 250 2.63 -10.84 23.19
C THR A 250 2.77 -12.15 23.98
N GLY A 251 3.45 -13.16 23.43
CA GLY A 251 3.36 -14.54 23.93
C GLY A 251 2.00 -15.14 23.57
N ALA A 252 1.98 -16.45 23.34
CA ALA A 252 0.75 -17.23 23.27
C ALA A 252 0.30 -17.63 24.69
#